data_AF-A0A2A8HR78-F1
#
_entry.id   AF-A0A2A8HR78-F1
#
_cell.length_a   1.000
_cell.length_b   1.000
_cell.length_c   1.000
_cell.angle_alpha   90.00
_cell.angle_beta   90.00
_cell.angle_gamma   90.00
#
_symmetry.space_group_name_H-M   'P 1'
#
loop_
_entity.id
_entity.type
_entity.pdbx_description
1 polymer ?
#
loop_
_entity_poly.entity_id
_entity_poly.type
_entity_poly.pdbx_seq_one_letter_code
_entity_poly.pdbx_strand_id
1 'polypeptide(L)'
;MLAAVKYNLAHLVNFEGRDARQTFWYYVLFLFIMQYILGFVVAIPVFGSMFGEIINAATRGASEVETEAMLMGRMASSLRMTMNVQLALGFVFWLLLVAAFARRLQDSGKPGWIAFATFALAIAGQLYGLWYAGRLIDRMAVPPGGGNPVMAMNGMRGQVLGMSLFGWLPTILVVGFGILRSDEGPNRYGDEPVRF
;
A
#
# COMPACT_ATOMS: atom_id res chain seq x y z
N MET A 1 18.67 12.34 7.89
CA MET A 1 17.87 11.17 7.40
C MET A 1 18.11 9.86 8.17
N LEU A 2 19.29 9.22 8.12
CA LEU A 2 19.50 7.90 8.77
C LEU A 2 19.25 7.91 10.29
N ALA A 3 19.61 9.01 10.97
CA ALA A 3 19.31 9.18 12.39
C ALA A 3 17.80 9.18 12.66
N ALA A 4 16.99 9.85 11.83
CA ALA A 4 15.53 9.84 11.94
C ALA A 4 14.95 8.43 11.73
N VAL A 5 15.51 7.65 10.80
CA VAL A 5 15.09 6.24 10.58
C VAL A 5 15.40 5.38 11.80
N LYS A 6 16.65 5.42 12.28
CA LYS A 6 17.06 4.67 13.48
C LYS A 6 16.22 5.05 14.69
N TYR A 7 15.99 6.35 14.89
CA TYR A 7 15.16 6.86 15.96
C TYR A 7 13.73 6.31 15.89
N ASN A 8 13.05 6.40 14.74
CA ASN A 8 11.68 5.91 14.62
C ASN A 8 11.57 4.38 14.76
N LEU A 9 12.53 3.63 14.24
CA LEU A 9 12.61 2.17 14.41
C LEU A 9 12.83 1.74 15.87
N ALA A 10 13.53 2.54 16.67
CA ALA A 10 13.69 2.29 18.10
C ALA A 10 12.40 2.61 18.90
N HIS A 11 11.48 3.39 18.32
CA HIS A 11 10.27 3.88 18.96
C HIS A 11 8.98 3.38 18.29
N LEU A 12 8.99 2.19 17.69
CA LEU A 12 7.82 1.65 16.96
C LEU A 12 6.57 1.46 17.82
N VAL A 13 6.74 1.25 19.13
CA VAL A 13 5.65 1.03 20.09
C VAL A 13 5.45 2.21 21.05
N ASN A 14 6.27 3.26 20.93
CA ASN A 14 6.12 4.45 21.75
C ASN A 14 5.23 5.47 21.03
N PHE A 15 3.99 5.62 21.47
CA PHE A 15 3.04 6.56 20.84
C PHE A 15 3.11 7.96 21.43
N GLU A 16 3.90 8.17 22.48
CA GLU A 16 4.00 9.42 23.20
C GLU A 16 5.24 10.20 22.77
N GLY A 17 5.12 11.52 22.78
CA GLY A 17 6.20 12.45 22.48
C GLY A 17 6.00 13.16 21.14
N ARG A 18 7.06 13.83 20.68
CA ARG A 18 6.96 14.79 19.57
C ARG A 18 8.02 14.50 18.53
N ASP A 19 7.57 14.34 17.28
CA ASP A 19 8.45 14.20 16.13
C ASP A 19 8.37 15.44 15.25
N ALA A 20 9.52 16.09 15.06
CA ALA A 20 9.63 17.25 14.20
C ALA A 20 9.27 16.88 12.76
N ARG A 21 8.79 17.86 11.99
CA ARG A 21 8.44 17.69 10.57
C ARG A 21 9.55 16.97 9.78
N GLN A 22 10.79 17.41 9.92
CA GLN A 22 11.93 16.84 9.20
C GLN A 22 12.17 15.36 9.56
N THR A 23 12.15 15.03 10.85
CA THR A 23 12.29 13.66 11.38
C THR A 23 11.19 12.75 10.84
N PHE A 24 9.94 13.21 10.88
CA PHE A 24 8.79 12.47 10.36
C PHE A 24 8.90 12.21 8.85
N TRP A 25 9.14 13.24 8.03
CA TRP A 25 9.16 13.08 6.57
C TRP A 25 10.35 12.27 6.06
N TYR A 26 11.51 12.34 6.73
CA TYR A 26 12.62 11.44 6.42
C TYR A 26 12.29 9.97 6.69
N TYR A 27 11.53 9.69 7.73
CA TYR A 27 11.07 8.34 8.01
C TYR A 27 9.99 7.88 7.02
N VAL A 28 9.02 8.73 6.70
CA VAL A 28 8.00 8.45 5.66
C VAL A 28 8.66 8.16 4.31
N LEU A 29 9.64 8.97 3.90
CA LEU A 29 10.39 8.76 2.66
C LEU A 29 11.13 7.42 2.66
N PHE A 30 11.75 7.05 3.79
CA PHE A 30 12.39 5.75 3.95
C PHE A 30 11.38 4.59 3.78
N LEU A 31 10.24 4.65 4.47
CA LEU A 31 9.21 3.62 4.36
C LEU A 31 8.67 3.52 2.92
N PHE A 32 8.49 4.66 2.25
CA PHE A 32 8.07 4.70 0.85
C PHE A 32 9.09 4.01 -0.05
N ILE A 33 10.38 4.36 0.04
CA ILE A 33 11.44 3.71 -0.74
C ILE A 33 11.46 2.20 -0.48
N MET A 34 11.37 1.78 0.78
CA MET A 34 11.31 0.36 1.15
C MET A 34 10.11 -0.36 0.52
N GLN A 35 8.94 0.28 0.50
CA GLN A 35 7.75 -0.27 -0.14
C GLN A 35 7.97 -0.52 -1.65
N TYR A 36 8.61 0.41 -2.36
CA TYR A 36 8.94 0.22 -3.78
C TYR A 36 9.96 -0.89 -3.99
N ILE A 37 11.03 -0.93 -3.18
CA ILE A 37 12.04 -2.00 -3.26
C ILE A 37 11.38 -3.37 -3.06
N LEU A 38 10.55 -3.52 -2.03
CA LEU A 38 9.84 -4.77 -1.77
C LEU A 38 8.85 -5.09 -2.89
N GLY A 39 8.17 -4.08 -3.45
CA GLY A 39 7.32 -4.24 -4.63
C GLY A 39 8.08 -4.79 -5.84
N PHE A 40 9.28 -4.27 -6.13
CA PHE A 40 10.13 -4.77 -7.20
C PHE A 40 10.58 -6.21 -6.96
N VAL A 41 11.00 -6.54 -5.73
CA VAL A 41 11.38 -7.90 -5.36
C VAL A 41 10.25 -8.89 -5.62
N VAL A 42 9.00 -8.51 -5.32
CA VAL A 42 7.81 -9.33 -5.56
C VAL A 42 7.48 -9.43 -7.06
N ALA A 43 7.74 -8.38 -7.83
CA ALA A 43 7.46 -8.36 -9.27
C ALA A 43 8.39 -9.31 -10.07
N ILE A 44 9.65 -9.46 -9.65
CA ILE A 44 10.64 -10.32 -10.33
C ILE A 44 10.15 -11.75 -10.56
N PRO A 45 9.71 -12.53 -9.55
CA PRO A 45 9.24 -13.89 -9.77
C PRO A 45 7.96 -13.96 -10.60
N VAL A 46 7.08 -12.96 -10.48
CA VAL A 46 5.85 -12.88 -11.30
C VAL A 46 6.23 -12.77 -12.78
N PHE A 47 7.05 -11.77 -13.13
CA PHE A 47 7.50 -11.58 -14.51
C PHE A 47 8.34 -12.75 -15.01
N GLY A 48 9.28 -13.24 -14.20
CA GLY A 48 10.12 -14.40 -14.55
C GLY A 48 9.28 -15.63 -14.88
N SER A 49 8.21 -15.87 -14.12
CA SER A 49 7.31 -16.99 -14.39
C SER A 49 6.48 -16.81 -15.66
N MET A 50 6.02 -15.59 -15.95
CA MET A 50 5.30 -15.30 -17.20
C MET A 50 6.20 -15.49 -18.43
N PHE A 51 7.44 -14.97 -18.39
CA PHE A 51 8.40 -15.17 -19.48
C PHE A 51 8.74 -16.65 -19.69
N GLY A 52 8.91 -17.40 -18.60
CA GLY A 52 9.14 -18.84 -18.67
C GLY A 52 8.01 -19.59 -19.39
N GLU A 53 6.76 -19.22 -19.13
CA GLU A 53 5.60 -19.83 -19.80
C GLU A 53 5.53 -19.49 -21.29
N ILE A 54 5.86 -18.25 -21.69
CA ILE A 54 5.91 -17.86 -23.12
C ILE A 54 6.97 -18.68 -23.85
N ILE A 55 8.17 -18.80 -23.27
CA ILE A 55 9.26 -19.59 -23.87
C ILE A 55 8.84 -21.07 -23.99
N ASN A 56 8.20 -21.62 -22.96
CA ASN A 56 7.70 -22.99 -22.97
C ASN A 56 6.55 -23.21 -23.97
N ALA A 57 5.73 -22.19 -24.23
CA ALA A 57 4.70 -22.24 -25.25
C ALA A 57 5.31 -22.22 -26.66
N ALA A 58 6.25 -21.30 -26.90
CA ALA A 58 6.94 -21.18 -28.18
C ALA A 58 7.74 -22.44 -28.55
N THR A 59 8.44 -23.04 -27.58
CA THR A 59 9.22 -24.27 -27.79
C THR A 59 8.37 -25.50 -28.09
N ARG A 60 7.11 -25.53 -27.64
CA ARG A 60 6.15 -26.60 -27.93
C ARG A 60 5.36 -26.37 -29.23
N GLY A 61 5.60 -25.26 -29.92
CA GLY A 61 4.83 -24.88 -31.11
C GLY A 61 3.36 -24.60 -30.80
N ALA A 62 3.05 -24.16 -29.58
CA ALA A 62 1.68 -23.87 -29.15
C ALA A 62 1.08 -22.76 -30.03
N SER A 63 -0.22 -22.87 -30.30
CA SER A 63 -0.94 -21.82 -31.03
C SER A 63 -1.00 -20.51 -30.23
N GLU A 64 -1.24 -19.39 -30.90
CA GLU A 64 -1.41 -18.09 -30.26
C GLU A 64 -2.55 -18.11 -29.22
N VAL A 65 -3.67 -18.77 -29.57
CA VAL A 65 -4.85 -18.94 -28.71
C VAL A 65 -4.52 -19.76 -27.45
N GLU A 66 -3.73 -20.82 -27.60
CA GLU A 66 -3.30 -21.66 -26.48
C GLU A 66 -2.32 -20.92 -25.56
N THR A 67 -1.41 -20.13 -26.13
CA THR A 67 -0.47 -19.29 -25.39
C THR A 67 -1.19 -18.22 -24.60
N GLU A 68 -2.19 -17.58 -25.20
CA GLU A 68 -3.04 -16.59 -24.53
C GLU A 68 -3.82 -17.22 -23.37
N ALA A 69 -4.42 -18.39 -23.56
CA ALA A 69 -5.15 -19.09 -22.51
C ALA A 69 -4.25 -19.48 -21.32
N MET A 70 -3.02 -19.96 -21.58
CA MET A 70 -2.03 -20.25 -20.54
C MET A 70 -1.64 -18.98 -19.76
N LEU A 71 -1.33 -17.89 -20.48
CA LEU A 71 -0.99 -16.61 -19.88
C LEU A 71 -2.11 -16.06 -19.01
N MET A 72 -3.37 -16.13 -19.46
CA MET A 72 -4.52 -15.69 -18.66
C MET A 72 -4.67 -16.49 -17.37
N GLY A 73 -4.50 -17.82 -17.42
CA GLY A 73 -4.52 -18.67 -16.23
C GLY A 73 -3.42 -18.32 -15.23
N ARG A 74 -2.21 -18.06 -15.74
CA ARG A 74 -1.09 -17.62 -14.90
C ARG A 74 -1.31 -16.25 -14.31
N MET A 75 -1.83 -15.30 -15.08
CA MET A 75 -2.18 -13.97 -14.59
C MET A 75 -3.17 -14.05 -13.44
N ALA A 76 -4.23 -14.86 -13.54
CA ALA A 76 -5.21 -15.03 -12.48
C ALA A 76 -4.58 -15.54 -11.16
N SER A 77 -3.70 -16.55 -11.23
CA SER A 77 -2.98 -17.06 -10.06
C SER A 77 -2.00 -16.04 -9.47
N SER A 78 -1.27 -15.34 -10.34
CA SER A 78 -0.27 -14.33 -9.97
C SER A 78 -0.91 -13.08 -9.36
N LEU A 79 -2.11 -12.70 -9.82
CA LEU A 79 -2.90 -11.62 -9.24
C LEU A 79 -3.24 -11.92 -7.78
N ARG A 80 -3.74 -13.12 -7.45
CA ARG A 80 -4.04 -13.49 -6.05
C ARG A 80 -2.80 -13.41 -5.15
N MET A 81 -1.68 -13.97 -5.60
CA MET A 81 -0.42 -13.93 -4.86
C MET A 81 0.04 -12.49 -4.63
N THR A 82 0.10 -11.70 -5.71
CA THR A 82 0.58 -10.31 -5.67
C THR A 82 -0.27 -9.48 -4.72
N MET A 83 -1.58 -9.68 -4.73
CA MET A 83 -2.51 -8.99 -3.84
C MET A 83 -2.30 -9.31 -2.36
N ASN A 84 -2.17 -10.59 -2.01
CA ASN A 84 -1.92 -11.01 -0.63
C ASN A 84 -0.59 -10.44 -0.12
N VAL A 85 0.45 -10.47 -0.96
CA VAL A 85 1.75 -9.91 -0.61
C VAL A 85 1.66 -8.40 -0.42
N GLN A 86 0.98 -7.67 -1.33
CA GLN A 86 0.82 -6.21 -1.19
C GLN A 86 -0.01 -5.83 0.03
N LEU A 87 -0.99 -6.65 0.43
CA LEU A 87 -1.74 -6.47 1.66
C LEU A 87 -0.82 -6.62 2.88
N ALA A 88 -0.02 -7.67 2.93
CA ALA A 88 0.93 -7.89 4.03
C ALA A 88 1.95 -6.74 4.12
N LEU A 89 2.54 -6.33 2.99
CA LEU A 89 3.47 -5.21 2.92
C LEU A 89 2.82 -3.90 3.36
N GLY A 90 1.60 -3.63 2.89
CA GLY A 90 0.85 -2.45 3.28
C GLY A 90 0.48 -2.44 4.76
N PHE A 91 0.09 -3.58 5.33
CA PHE A 91 -0.18 -3.70 6.76
C PHE A 91 1.08 -3.40 7.59
N VAL A 92 2.22 -3.98 7.21
CA VAL A 92 3.51 -3.71 7.86
C VAL A 92 3.89 -2.24 7.74
N PHE A 93 3.75 -1.64 6.55
CA PHE A 93 4.00 -0.21 6.34
C PHE A 93 3.19 0.65 7.32
N TRP A 94 1.89 0.38 7.45
CA TRP A 94 1.01 1.12 8.35
C TRP A 94 1.35 0.91 9.83
N LEU A 95 1.75 -0.30 10.22
CA LEU A 95 2.25 -0.58 11.57
C LEU A 95 3.54 0.19 11.89
N LEU A 96 4.46 0.30 10.92
CA LEU A 96 5.68 1.06 11.10
C LEU A 96 5.41 2.57 11.17
N LEU A 97 4.39 3.05 10.48
CA LEU A 97 4.07 4.48 10.40
C LEU A 97 3.25 5.01 11.59
N VAL A 98 2.35 4.20 12.17
CA VAL A 98 1.31 4.71 13.09
C VAL A 98 1.86 5.42 14.32
N ALA A 99 2.93 4.91 14.93
CA ALA A 99 3.55 5.55 16.11
C ALA A 99 4.24 6.87 15.75
N ALA A 100 4.99 6.91 14.65
CA ALA A 100 5.62 8.14 14.15
C ALA A 100 4.58 9.20 13.78
N PHE A 101 3.46 8.79 13.18
CA PHE A 101 2.38 9.70 12.85
C PHE A 101 1.64 10.22 14.08
N ALA A 102 1.46 9.40 15.13
CA ALA A 102 0.91 9.84 16.41
C ALA A 102 1.78 10.92 17.07
N ARG A 103 3.10 10.70 17.15
CA ARG A 103 4.05 11.70 17.67
C ARG A 103 4.10 12.97 16.81
N ARG A 104 3.94 12.82 15.49
CA ARG A 104 3.86 13.98 14.58
C ARG A 104 2.61 14.81 14.80
N LEU A 105 1.45 14.19 15.04
CA LEU A 105 0.21 14.88 15.39
C LEU A 105 0.35 15.63 16.71
N GLN A 106 0.97 14.98 17.71
CA GLN A 106 1.24 15.57 19.02
C GLN A 106 2.16 16.78 18.94
N ASP A 107 3.13 16.77 18.02
CA ASP A 107 3.99 17.94 17.77
C ASP A 107 3.24 19.18 17.26
N SER A 108 2.07 19.00 16.64
CA SER A 108 1.16 20.08 16.23
C SER A 108 -0.03 20.26 17.18
N GLY A 109 0.09 19.78 18.42
CA GLY A 109 -0.93 19.88 19.47
C GLY A 109 -2.17 19.01 19.25
N LYS A 110 -2.23 18.24 18.16
CA LYS A 110 -3.37 17.40 17.79
C LYS A 110 -3.39 16.11 18.62
N PRO A 111 -4.58 15.50 18.84
CA PRO A 111 -4.66 14.27 19.58
C PRO A 111 -4.13 13.07 18.79
N GLY A 112 -3.32 12.23 19.44
CA GLY A 112 -2.71 11.05 18.83
C GLY A 112 -3.70 9.99 18.35
N TRP A 113 -4.95 9.96 18.87
CA TRP A 113 -5.98 9.01 18.43
C TRP A 113 -6.31 9.13 16.93
N ILE A 114 -6.08 10.30 16.32
CA ILE A 114 -6.24 10.50 14.87
C ILE A 114 -5.34 9.53 14.10
N ALA A 115 -4.12 9.22 14.59
CA ALA A 115 -3.25 8.25 13.94
C ALA A 115 -3.87 6.85 13.91
N PHE A 116 -4.51 6.43 15.01
CA PHE A 116 -5.19 5.13 15.08
C PHE A 116 -6.44 5.10 14.20
N ALA A 117 -7.21 6.19 14.13
CA ALA A 117 -8.33 6.31 13.20
C ALA A 117 -7.87 6.21 11.73
N THR A 118 -6.78 6.89 11.37
CA THR A 118 -6.16 6.82 10.04
C THR A 118 -5.64 5.41 9.74
N PHE A 119 -4.99 4.75 10.71
CA PHE A 119 -4.54 3.36 10.60
C PHE A 119 -5.72 2.41 10.37
N ALA A 120 -6.77 2.50 11.20
CA ALA A 120 -7.97 1.68 11.06
C ALA A 120 -8.66 1.88 9.70
N LEU A 121 -8.73 3.13 9.22
CA LEU A 121 -9.26 3.44 7.89
C LEU A 121 -8.41 2.80 6.78
N ALA A 122 -7.09 2.82 6.91
CA ALA A 122 -6.19 2.19 5.96
C ALA A 122 -6.37 0.66 5.91
N ILE A 123 -6.47 0.01 7.07
CA ILE A 123 -6.70 -1.43 7.14
C ILE A 123 -8.08 -1.78 6.58
N ALA A 124 -9.12 -1.01 6.91
CA ALA A 124 -10.45 -1.20 6.35
C ALA A 124 -10.44 -1.09 4.81
N GLY A 125 -9.72 -0.11 4.25
CA GLY A 125 -9.54 0.04 2.80
C GLY A 125 -8.83 -1.14 2.16
N GLN A 126 -7.78 -1.67 2.79
CA GLN A 126 -7.05 -2.84 2.29
C GLN A 126 -7.92 -4.11 2.32
N LEU A 127 -8.64 -4.35 3.42
CA LEU A 127 -9.54 -5.50 3.53
C LEU A 127 -10.71 -5.41 2.54
N TYR A 128 -11.25 -4.21 2.33
CA TYR A 128 -12.27 -3.97 1.31
C TYR A 128 -11.73 -4.26 -0.10
N GLY A 129 -10.51 -3.82 -0.40
CA GLY A 129 -9.83 -4.11 -1.67
C GLY A 129 -9.64 -5.61 -1.92
N LEU A 130 -9.27 -6.38 -0.89
CA LEU A 130 -9.14 -7.84 -0.97
C LEU A 130 -10.48 -8.50 -1.29
N TRP A 131 -11.52 -8.12 -0.56
CA TRP A 131 -12.88 -8.62 -0.80
C TRP A 131 -13.38 -8.29 -2.21
N TYR A 132 -13.16 -7.07 -2.68
CA TYR A 132 -13.56 -6.64 -4.01
C TYR A 132 -12.82 -7.39 -5.11
N ALA A 133 -11.52 -7.62 -4.94
CA ALA A 133 -10.74 -8.32 -5.94
C ALA A 133 -11.06 -9.81 -6.03
N GLY A 134 -11.46 -10.47 -4.93
CA GLY A 134 -12.04 -11.81 -5.00
C GLY A 134 -13.21 -11.85 -5.98
N ARG A 135 -14.15 -10.90 -5.83
CA ARG A 135 -15.29 -10.75 -6.76
C ARG A 135 -14.86 -10.42 -8.19
N LEU A 136 -13.80 -9.63 -8.35
CA LEU A 136 -13.26 -9.28 -9.67
C LEU A 136 -12.71 -10.51 -10.38
N ILE A 137 -11.91 -11.32 -9.69
CA ILE A 137 -11.33 -12.55 -10.23
C ILE A 137 -12.44 -13.53 -10.61
N ASP A 138 -13.46 -13.69 -9.77
CA ASP A 138 -14.59 -14.58 -10.06
C ASP A 138 -15.37 -14.14 -11.31
N ARG A 139 -15.51 -12.82 -11.53
CA ARG A 139 -16.14 -12.26 -12.74
C ARG A 139 -15.26 -12.35 -13.99
N MET A 140 -13.95 -12.44 -13.84
CA MET A 140 -13.02 -12.64 -14.96
C MET A 140 -12.81 -14.12 -15.30
N ALA A 141 -13.02 -15.02 -14.33
CA ALA A 141 -12.89 -16.47 -14.52
C ALA A 141 -14.04 -17.09 -15.35
N VAL A 142 -15.13 -16.35 -15.61
CA VAL A 142 -16.25 -16.80 -16.43
C VAL A 142 -16.70 -15.65 -17.35
N PRO A 143 -16.36 -15.64 -18.65
CA PRO A 143 -17.03 -14.76 -19.60
C PRO A 143 -18.46 -15.29 -19.79
N PRO A 144 -19.53 -14.56 -19.43
CA PRO A 144 -20.87 -14.96 -19.83
C PRO A 144 -20.97 -14.76 -21.35
N GLY A 145 -20.90 -15.85 -22.11
CA GLY A 145 -21.24 -15.86 -23.54
C GLY A 145 -20.21 -15.32 -24.53
N GLY A 146 -18.89 -15.40 -24.24
CA GLY A 146 -17.85 -14.97 -25.20
C GLY A 146 -17.73 -13.45 -25.39
N GLY A 147 -18.25 -12.67 -24.44
CA GLY A 147 -18.14 -11.21 -24.44
C GLY A 147 -16.69 -10.74 -24.25
N ASN A 148 -16.32 -9.69 -24.96
CA ASN A 148 -15.00 -9.07 -24.92
C ASN A 148 -14.63 -8.66 -23.46
N PRO A 149 -13.51 -9.15 -22.88
CA PRO A 149 -13.04 -8.80 -21.54
C PRO A 149 -12.98 -7.29 -21.26
N VAL A 150 -12.78 -6.50 -22.31
CA VAL A 150 -12.74 -5.03 -22.27
C VAL A 150 -14.10 -4.44 -21.88
N MET A 151 -15.23 -5.03 -22.31
CA MET A 151 -16.56 -4.57 -21.91
C MET A 151 -16.86 -4.86 -20.42
N ALA A 152 -16.42 -6.03 -19.93
CA ALA A 152 -16.53 -6.36 -18.50
C ALA A 152 -15.70 -5.39 -17.65
N MET A 153 -14.46 -5.07 -18.06
CA MET A 153 -13.63 -4.06 -17.40
C MET A 153 -14.25 -2.65 -17.44
N ASN A 154 -14.83 -2.24 -18.56
CA ASN A 154 -15.46 -0.92 -18.68
C ASN A 154 -16.70 -0.77 -17.79
N GLY A 155 -17.51 -1.82 -17.64
CA GLY A 155 -18.64 -1.82 -16.71
C GLY A 155 -18.23 -1.71 -15.23
N MET A 156 -17.00 -2.08 -14.89
CA MET A 156 -16.45 -2.01 -13.54
C MET A 156 -15.71 -0.71 -13.22
N ARG A 157 -15.46 0.17 -14.21
CA ARG A 157 -14.70 1.42 -14.01
C ARG A 157 -15.25 2.32 -12.91
N GLY A 158 -16.56 2.47 -12.82
CA GLY A 158 -17.20 3.31 -11.80
C GLY A 158 -16.97 2.81 -10.36
N GLN A 159 -17.03 1.49 -10.17
CA GLN A 159 -16.75 0.86 -8.86
C GLN A 159 -15.27 0.95 -8.48
N VAL A 160 -14.37 0.79 -9.45
CA VAL A 160 -12.92 0.90 -9.24
C VAL A 160 -12.50 2.32 -8.84
N LEU A 161 -13.13 3.36 -9.43
CA LEU A 161 -12.88 4.76 -9.08
C LEU A 161 -13.25 5.08 -7.63
N GLY A 162 -14.46 4.68 -7.20
CA GLY A 162 -14.90 4.89 -5.81
C GLY A 162 -14.00 4.17 -4.79
N MET A 163 -13.59 2.95 -5.11
CA MET A 163 -12.66 2.19 -4.27
C MET A 163 -11.28 2.86 -4.18
N SER A 164 -10.79 3.37 -5.31
CA SER A 164 -9.52 4.09 -5.37
C SER A 164 -9.55 5.29 -4.42
N LEU A 165 -10.60 6.12 -4.48
CA LEU A 165 -10.75 7.30 -3.62
C LEU A 165 -10.74 6.94 -2.13
N PHE A 166 -11.44 5.87 -1.73
CA PHE A 166 -11.45 5.41 -0.35
C PHE A 166 -10.06 5.00 0.14
N GLY A 167 -9.30 4.29 -0.71
CA GLY A 167 -7.92 3.89 -0.41
C GLY A 167 -6.94 5.06 -0.25
N TRP A 168 -7.22 6.22 -0.86
CA TRP A 168 -6.38 7.42 -0.75
C TRP A 168 -6.62 8.25 0.51
N LEU A 169 -7.78 8.11 1.17
CA LEU A 169 -8.13 8.92 2.35
C LEU A 169 -7.08 8.86 3.47
N PRO A 170 -6.57 7.69 3.89
CA PRO A 170 -5.53 7.63 4.92
C PRO A 170 -4.25 8.38 4.53
N THR A 171 -3.83 8.27 3.26
CA THR A 171 -2.67 8.99 2.73
C THR A 171 -2.89 10.50 2.77
N ILE A 172 -4.08 10.97 2.38
CA ILE A 172 -4.44 12.39 2.45
C ILE A 172 -4.38 12.89 3.90
N LEU A 173 -4.86 12.10 4.87
CA LEU A 173 -4.75 12.45 6.29
C LEU A 173 -3.29 12.53 6.74
N VAL A 174 -2.46 11.52 6.41
CA VAL A 174 -1.03 11.51 6.74
C VAL A 174 -0.32 12.73 6.16
N VAL A 175 -0.57 13.06 4.90
CA VAL A 175 0.05 14.21 4.23
C VAL A 175 -0.46 15.52 4.84
N GLY A 176 -1.78 15.69 4.92
CA GLY A 176 -2.43 16.92 5.41
C GLY A 176 -2.02 17.26 6.84
N PHE A 177 -2.01 16.29 7.75
CA PHE A 177 -1.53 16.50 9.11
C PHE A 177 0.01 16.55 9.19
N GLY A 178 0.71 15.78 8.37
CA GLY A 178 2.17 15.73 8.33
C GLY A 178 2.82 17.07 7.96
N ILE A 179 2.16 17.89 7.13
CA ILE A 179 2.66 19.22 6.71
C ILE A 179 2.31 20.36 7.68
N LEU A 180 1.49 20.13 8.72
CA LEU A 180 1.11 21.21 9.65
C LEU A 180 2.32 21.83 10.35
N ARG A 181 2.20 23.06 10.87
CA ARG A 181 3.31 23.67 11.64
C ARG A 181 3.42 22.98 13.01
N SER A 182 4.64 22.84 13.49
CA SER A 182 4.93 22.38 14.85
C SER A 182 4.58 23.48 15.85
N ASP A 183 4.15 23.12 17.05
CA ASP A 183 4.00 24.07 18.15
C ASP A 183 5.39 24.53 18.62
N GLU A 184 5.56 25.84 18.83
CA GLU A 184 6.81 26.42 19.34
C GLU A 184 6.95 26.17 20.85
N GLY A 185 8.15 25.82 21.32
CA GLY A 185 8.40 25.52 22.72
C GLY A 185 7.73 24.22 23.22
N PRO A 186 7.68 24.02 24.54
CA PRO A 186 7.02 22.86 25.15
C PRO A 186 5.50 22.88 24.94
N ASN A 187 4.90 21.71 24.73
CA ASN A 187 3.44 21.55 24.72
C ASN A 187 3.02 20.41 25.66
N ARG A 188 1.71 20.10 25.74
CA ARG A 188 1.18 19.06 26.63
C ARG A 188 1.75 17.64 26.41
N TYR A 189 2.45 17.42 25.30
CA TYR A 189 3.05 16.14 24.92
C TYR A 189 4.58 16.12 25.12
N GLY A 190 5.16 17.19 25.67
CA GLY A 190 6.57 17.25 26.05
C GLY A 190 7.33 18.44 25.45
N ASP A 191 8.64 18.39 25.66
CA ASP A 191 9.60 19.39 25.20
C ASP A 191 9.72 19.45 23.67
N GLU A 192 10.51 20.39 23.15
CA GLU A 192 10.69 20.53 21.71
C GLU A 192 11.19 19.23 21.05
N PRO A 193 10.67 18.92 19.84
CA PRO A 193 11.01 17.69 19.17
C PRO A 193 12.45 17.67 18.66
N VAL A 194 13.04 16.47 18.64
CA VAL A 194 14.37 16.26 18.05
C VAL A 194 14.32 16.48 16.54
N ARG A 195 15.30 17.24 16.00
CA ARG A 195 15.48 17.52 14.57
C ARG A 195 16.75 16.80 14.06
N PHE A 196 16.62 16.04 12.97
CA PHE A 196 17.70 15.22 12.37
C PHE A 196 17.87 15.45 10.88
#